data_AF-A0A6J4V2Y2-F1
#
_entry.id   AF-A0A6J4V2Y2-F1
#
_cell.length_a   1.000
_cell.length_b   1.000
_cell.length_c   1.000
_cell.angle_alpha   90.00
_cell.angle_beta   90.00
_cell.angle_gamma   90.00
#
_symmetry.space_group_name_H-M   'P 1'
#
loop_
_entity.id
_entity.type
_entity.pdbx_description
1 polymer ?
#
loop_
_entity_poly.entity_id
_entity_poly.type
_entity_poly.pdbx_seq_one_letter_code
_entity_poly.pdbx_strand_id
1 'polypeptide(L)'
;MTQWILALHGNHLDRSRRDGVRDPVEAIQWRVAQRAPTLGCNVVLDWGFWSRAERAAYRKRAEELGASVRVVFLAATVDELWSRISRREESAAGTLQITRAELEDWAAIFEPPTEGELS
;
A
#
# COMPACT_ATOMS: atom_id res chain seq x y z
N MET A 1 5.32 -0.10 -3.64
CA MET A 1 5.89 1.17 -3.13
C MET A 1 7.42 1.22 -3.13
N THR A 2 8.11 0.43 -2.31
CA THR A 2 9.56 0.56 -2.04
C THR A 2 10.44 0.54 -3.29
N GLN A 3 10.16 -0.34 -4.25
CA GLN A 3 10.91 -0.41 -5.51
C GLN A 3 10.89 0.90 -6.33
N TRP A 4 9.77 1.65 -6.30
CA TRP A 4 9.67 2.93 -7.00
C TRP A 4 10.47 4.03 -6.29
N ILE A 5 10.42 4.05 -4.96
CA ILE A 5 11.23 4.98 -4.17
C ILE A 5 12.72 4.72 -4.40
N LEU A 6 13.14 3.45 -4.39
CA LEU A 6 14.53 3.08 -4.69
C LEU A 6 14.94 3.47 -6.10
N ALA A 7 14.09 3.28 -7.10
CA ALA A 7 14.38 3.64 -8.49
C ALA A 7 14.47 5.16 -8.71
N LEU A 8 13.61 5.95 -8.05
CA LEU A 8 13.52 7.40 -8.26
C LEU A 8 14.44 8.21 -7.35
N HIS A 9 14.74 7.72 -6.15
CA HIS A 9 15.48 8.44 -5.12
C HIS A 9 16.74 7.71 -4.61
N GLY A 10 17.00 6.50 -5.08
CA GLY A 10 18.15 5.68 -4.65
C GLY A 10 17.95 5.01 -3.29
N ASN A 11 19.00 4.30 -2.83
CA ASN A 11 18.94 3.46 -1.63
C ASN A 11 19.38 4.17 -0.33
N HIS A 12 19.58 5.49 -0.35
CA HIS A 12 20.19 6.25 0.75
C HIS A 12 19.19 7.13 1.51
N LEU A 13 17.89 6.90 1.33
CA LEU A 13 16.87 7.61 2.11
C LEU A 13 16.71 6.96 3.48
N ASP A 14 16.84 7.76 4.54
CA ASP A 14 16.35 7.41 5.86
C ASP A 14 14.82 7.24 5.86
N ARG A 15 14.26 6.75 6.97
CA ARG A 15 12.82 6.49 7.07
C ARG A 15 11.96 7.74 6.84
N SER A 16 12.29 8.85 7.48
CA SER A 16 11.52 10.10 7.38
C SER A 16 11.49 10.63 5.95
N ARG A 17 12.63 10.60 5.26
CA ARG A 17 12.71 10.98 3.85
C ARG A 17 11.95 10.02 2.95
N ARG A 18 11.98 8.71 3.22
CA ARG A 18 11.16 7.73 2.49
C ARG A 18 9.69 8.01 2.65
N ASP A 19 9.24 8.32 3.86
CA ASP A 19 7.84 8.65 4.14
C ASP A 19 7.42 9.92 3.39
N GLY A 20 8.26 10.96 3.38
CA GLY A 20 8.00 12.21 2.68
C GLY A 20 7.93 12.12 1.14
N VAL A 21 8.48 11.06 0.53
CA VAL A 21 8.39 10.83 -0.92
C VAL A 21 7.29 9.85 -1.32
N ARG A 22 6.54 9.27 -0.37
CA ARG A 22 5.45 8.35 -0.68
C ARG A 22 4.36 9.02 -1.51
N ASP A 23 3.81 10.15 -1.05
CA ASP A 23 2.69 10.80 -1.74
C ASP A 23 3.04 11.22 -3.18
N PRO A 24 4.21 11.83 -3.46
CA PRO A 24 4.63 12.08 -4.85
C PRO A 24 4.69 10.81 -5.70
N VAL A 25 5.24 9.72 -5.16
CA VAL A 25 5.35 8.44 -5.88
C VAL A 25 3.98 7.81 -6.11
N GLU A 26 3.09 7.80 -5.12
CA GLU A 26 1.70 7.34 -5.26
C GLU A 26 0.95 8.17 -6.31
N ALA A 27 1.18 9.48 -6.38
CA ALA A 27 0.60 10.33 -7.43
C ALA A 27 1.12 9.97 -8.83
N ILE A 28 2.37 9.55 -8.99
CA ILE A 28 2.87 9.01 -10.27
C ILE A 28 2.21 7.68 -10.59
N GLN A 29 2.19 6.75 -9.64
CA GLN A 29 1.59 5.43 -9.80
C GLN A 29 0.09 5.54 -10.12
N TRP A 30 -0.62 6.48 -9.50
CA TRP A 30 -2.02 6.76 -9.79
C TRP A 30 -2.23 7.23 -11.23
N ARG A 31 -1.38 8.10 -11.77
CA ARG A 31 -1.48 8.53 -13.19
C ARG A 31 -1.29 7.34 -14.14
N VAL A 32 -0.38 6.43 -13.83
CA VAL A 32 -0.19 5.19 -14.61
C VAL A 32 -1.41 4.28 -14.47
N ALA A 33 -1.93 4.10 -13.26
CA ALA A 33 -3.12 3.30 -12.98
C ALA A 33 -4.36 3.80 -13.73
N GLN A 34 -4.54 5.11 -13.88
CA GLN A 34 -5.65 5.69 -14.65
C GLN A 34 -5.52 5.41 -16.16
N ARG A 35 -4.29 5.32 -16.69
CA ARG A 35 -4.06 5.06 -18.12
C ARG A 35 -4.30 3.60 -18.49
N ALA A 36 -3.93 2.66 -17.62
CA ALA A 36 -3.94 1.23 -17.94
C ALA A 36 -5.32 0.67 -18.37
N PRO A 37 -6.46 1.03 -17.74
CA PRO A 37 -7.79 0.61 -18.19
C PRO A 37 -8.13 1.09 -19.61
N THR A 38 -7.67 2.29 -20.00
CA THR A 38 -7.87 2.81 -21.37
C THR A 38 -7.12 2.00 -22.44
N LEU A 39 -6.19 1.14 -22.02
CA LEU A 39 -5.44 0.21 -22.86
C LEU A 39 -5.96 -1.24 -22.73
N GLY A 40 -7.08 -1.45 -22.04
CA GLY A 40 -7.66 -2.77 -21.82
C GLY A 40 -6.98 -3.59 -20.71
N CYS A 41 -6.16 -2.97 -19.86
CA CYS A 41 -5.46 -3.65 -18.77
C CYS A 41 -6.20 -3.54 -17.44
N ASN A 42 -6.17 -4.60 -16.65
CA ASN A 42 -6.56 -4.57 -15.24
C ASN A 42 -5.41 -4.00 -14.39
N VAL A 43 -5.75 -3.34 -13.28
CA VAL A 43 -4.79 -2.70 -12.38
C VAL A 43 -4.96 -3.24 -10.96
N VAL A 44 -3.84 -3.51 -10.30
CA VAL A 44 -3.79 -3.76 -8.86
C VAL A 44 -2.98 -2.64 -8.22
N LEU A 45 -3.61 -1.94 -7.27
CA LEU A 45 -2.91 -0.99 -6.41
C LEU A 45 -2.50 -1.69 -5.12
N ASP A 46 -1.22 -2.04 -5.02
CA ASP A 46 -0.61 -2.59 -3.81
C ASP A 46 0.03 -1.47 -2.98
N TRP A 47 -0.85 -0.65 -2.41
CA TRP A 47 -0.51 0.38 -1.44
C TRP A 47 -1.03 -0.02 -0.07
N GLY A 48 -0.43 0.52 0.98
CA GLY A 48 -1.01 0.42 2.31
C GLY A 48 -2.20 1.36 2.41
N PHE A 49 -3.41 0.87 2.14
CA PHE A 49 -4.65 1.62 2.34
C PHE A 49 -5.14 1.50 3.78
N TRP A 50 -4.93 2.53 4.59
CA TRP A 50 -5.10 2.45 6.06
C TRP A 50 -6.51 2.75 6.55
N SER A 51 -7.18 3.71 5.91
CA SER A 51 -8.50 4.18 6.35
C SER A 51 -9.60 3.81 5.38
N ARG A 52 -10.83 3.68 5.90
CA ARG A 52 -12.03 3.54 5.10
C ARG A 52 -12.23 4.74 4.17
N ALA A 53 -11.95 5.94 4.66
CA ALA A 53 -12.07 7.16 3.88
C ALA A 53 -11.15 7.16 2.65
N GLU A 54 -9.90 6.74 2.84
CA GLU A 54 -8.93 6.61 1.75
C GLU A 54 -9.38 5.58 0.71
N ARG A 55 -9.78 4.37 1.14
CA ARG A 55 -10.31 3.34 0.23
C ARG A 55 -11.53 3.83 -0.55
N ALA A 56 -12.47 4.49 0.12
CA ALA A 56 -13.66 5.05 -0.51
C ALA A 56 -13.32 6.13 -1.55
N ALA A 57 -12.35 7.00 -1.26
CA ALA A 57 -11.91 8.04 -2.19
C ALA A 57 -11.30 7.44 -3.47
N TYR A 58 -10.43 6.44 -3.36
CA TYR A 58 -9.83 5.79 -4.52
C TYR A 58 -10.82 4.91 -5.30
N ARG A 59 -11.73 4.21 -4.61
CA ARG A 59 -12.84 3.49 -5.25
C ARG A 59 -13.67 4.43 -6.12
N LYS A 60 -14.14 5.55 -5.56
CA LYS A 60 -14.93 6.55 -6.28
C LYS A 60 -14.20 7.07 -7.51
N ARG A 61 -12.92 7.44 -7.37
CA ARG A 61 -12.09 7.94 -8.49
C ARG A 61 -11.92 6.91 -9.62
N ALA A 62 -11.79 5.63 -9.28
CA ALA A 62 -11.70 4.57 -10.29
C ALA A 62 -13.05 4.29 -10.97
N GLU A 63 -14.14 4.33 -10.22
CA GLU A 63 -15.51 4.21 -10.75
C GLU A 63 -15.88 5.37 -11.69
N GLU A 64 -15.44 6.60 -11.38
CA GLU A 64 -15.57 7.77 -12.27
C GLU A 64 -14.85 7.59 -13.62
N LEU A 65 -13.86 6.69 -13.69
CA LEU A 65 -13.17 6.31 -14.93
C LEU A 65 -13.83 5.13 -15.65
N GLY A 66 -14.99 4.67 -15.16
CA GLY A 66 -15.72 3.53 -15.68
C GLY A 66 -15.13 2.17 -15.29
N ALA A 67 -14.20 2.12 -14.33
CA ALA A 67 -13.63 0.86 -13.86
C ALA A 67 -14.49 0.23 -12.76
N SER A 68 -14.64 -1.10 -12.82
CA SER A 68 -15.17 -1.88 -11.70
C SER A 68 -14.08 -2.07 -10.64
N VAL A 69 -14.40 -1.81 -9.37
CA VAL A 69 -13.43 -1.84 -8.26
C VAL A 69 -13.76 -2.98 -7.29
N ARG A 70 -12.75 -3.75 -6.92
CA ARG A 70 -12.81 -4.74 -5.84
C ARG A 70 -11.73 -4.46 -4.80
N VAL A 71 -12.12 -4.46 -3.53
CA VAL A 71 -11.17 -4.44 -2.41
C VAL A 71 -10.83 -5.88 -2.05
N VAL A 72 -9.53 -6.22 -2.08
CA VAL A 72 -9.04 -7.52 -1.64
C VAL A 72 -8.31 -7.33 -0.32
N PHE A 73 -8.88 -7.91 0.75
CA PHE A 73 -8.31 -7.84 2.10
C PHE A 73 -7.77 -9.19 2.52
N LEU A 74 -6.50 -9.21 2.92
CA LEU A 74 -5.83 -10.41 3.43
C LEU A 74 -5.75 -10.30 4.96
N ALA A 75 -6.78 -10.76 5.64
CA ALA A 75 -6.83 -10.73 7.10
C ALA A 75 -5.67 -11.54 7.71
N ALA A 76 -5.00 -10.94 8.69
CA ALA A 76 -3.96 -11.57 9.49
C ALA A 76 -3.90 -10.88 10.86
N THR A 77 -3.63 -11.66 11.90
CA THR A 77 -3.37 -11.16 13.24
C THR A 77 -2.01 -10.48 13.34
N VAL A 78 -1.82 -9.63 14.35
CA VAL A 78 -0.51 -9.01 14.65
C VAL A 78 0.58 -10.08 14.82
N ASP A 79 0.27 -11.20 15.49
CA ASP A 79 1.23 -12.28 15.70
C ASP A 79 1.61 -13.00 14.39
N GLU A 80 0.66 -13.23 13.49
CA GLU A 80 0.96 -13.80 12.17
C GLU A 80 1.82 -12.84 11.33
N LEU A 81 1.49 -11.54 11.34
CA LEU A 81 2.28 -10.52 10.67
C LEU A 81 3.70 -10.44 11.24
N TRP A 82 3.83 -10.46 12.57
CA TRP A 82 5.13 -10.47 13.24
C TRP A 82 5.95 -11.72 12.93
N SER A 83 5.32 -12.90 12.92
CA SER A 83 5.97 -14.15 12.52
C SER A 83 6.49 -14.07 11.07
N ARG A 84 5.74 -13.47 10.16
CA ARG A 84 6.18 -13.26 8.76
C ARG A 84 7.32 -12.25 8.67
N ILE A 85 7.26 -11.15 9.42
CA ILE A 85 8.29 -10.09 9.43
C ILE A 85 9.60 -10.62 10.02
N SER A 86 9.56 -11.29 11.17
CA SER A 86 10.73 -11.81 11.87
C SER A 86 11.48 -12.91 11.11
N ARG A 87 10.83 -13.54 10.13
CA ARG A 87 11.43 -14.53 9.23
C ARG A 87 12.00 -13.95 7.94
N ARG A 88 11.85 -12.65 7.67
CA ARG A 88 12.44 -12.01 6.48
C ARG A 88 13.95 -11.95 6.64
N GLU A 89 14.68 -12.34 5.61
CA GLU A 89 16.12 -12.14 5.59
C GLU A 89 16.44 -10.64 5.58
N GLU A 90 17.26 -10.19 6.54
CA GLU A 90 17.61 -8.79 6.72
C GLU A 90 18.29 -8.19 5.48
N SER A 91 18.97 -9.03 4.70
CA SER A 91 19.66 -8.71 3.45
C SER A 91 18.75 -8.64 2.22
N ALA A 92 17.48 -8.98 2.32
CA ALA A 92 16.57 -8.93 1.18
C ALA A 92 16.35 -7.47 0.75
N ALA A 93 16.77 -7.13 -0.47
CA ALA A 93 16.67 -5.78 -1.02
C ALA A 93 15.22 -5.24 -0.94
N GLY A 94 15.06 -4.01 -0.46
CA GLY A 94 13.75 -3.38 -0.31
C GLY A 94 12.97 -3.76 0.95
N THR A 95 13.59 -4.49 1.90
CA THR A 95 13.00 -4.78 3.21
C THR A 95 13.18 -3.61 4.17
N LEU A 96 12.09 -3.17 4.78
CA LEU A 96 12.14 -2.22 5.90
C LEU A 96 12.25 -2.99 7.21
N GLN A 97 13.14 -2.52 8.09
CA GLN A 97 13.18 -2.99 9.46
C GLN A 97 11.94 -2.48 10.18
N ILE A 98 11.14 -3.41 10.69
CA ILE A 98 9.89 -3.14 11.41
C ILE A 98 10.04 -3.76 12.78
N THR A 99 9.87 -2.97 13.83
CA THR A 99 9.83 -3.51 15.20
C THR A 99 8.43 -4.01 15.54
N ARG A 100 8.31 -4.89 16.54
CA ARG A 100 7.00 -5.36 17.00
C ARG A 100 6.14 -4.21 17.54
N ALA A 101 6.75 -3.28 18.27
CA ALA A 101 6.06 -2.10 18.79
C ALA A 101 5.49 -1.23 17.66
N GLU A 102 6.26 -1.00 16.59
CA GLU A 102 5.76 -0.27 15.42
C GLU A 102 4.58 -0.98 14.76
N LEU A 103 4.64 -2.32 14.62
CA LEU A 103 3.55 -3.09 14.08
C LEU A 103 2.27 -2.98 14.93
N GLU A 104 2.42 -2.98 16.26
CA GLU A 104 1.31 -2.82 17.21
C GLU A 104 0.71 -1.40 17.13
N ASP A 105 1.54 -0.36 17.06
CA ASP A 105 1.10 1.03 16.88
C ASP A 105 0.32 1.21 15.57
N TRP A 106 0.81 0.59 14.50
CA TRP A 106 0.15 0.58 13.20
C TRP A 106 -1.17 -0.18 13.21
N ALA A 107 -1.21 -1.35 13.84
CA ALA A 107 -2.44 -2.13 13.97
C ALA A 107 -3.53 -1.36 14.72
N ALA A 108 -3.15 -0.51 15.68
CA ALA A 108 -4.09 0.31 16.45
C ALA A 108 -4.77 1.43 15.63
N ILE A 109 -4.14 1.91 14.55
CA ILE A 109 -4.67 2.98 13.70
C ILE A 109 -5.27 2.48 12.39
N PHE A 110 -5.08 1.20 12.05
CA PHE A 110 -5.62 0.60 10.84
C PHE A 110 -7.13 0.37 10.95
N GLU A 111 -7.90 0.82 9.96
CA GLU A 111 -9.33 0.57 9.85
C GLU A 111 -9.57 -0.62 8.91
N PRO A 112 -9.86 -1.84 9.40
CA PRO A 112 -10.13 -2.97 8.53
C PRO A 112 -11.35 -2.71 7.64
N PRO A 113 -11.36 -3.18 6.39
CA PRO A 113 -12.51 -3.01 5.51
C PRO A 113 -13.73 -3.74 6.06
N THR A 114 -14.87 -3.09 5.96
CA THR A 114 -16.18 -3.66 6.30
C THR A 114 -16.65 -4.62 5.22
N GLU A 115 -17.63 -5.49 5.53
CA GLU A 115 -18.21 -6.41 4.54
C GLU A 115 -18.74 -5.67 3.29
N GLY A 116 -19.33 -4.48 3.48
CA GLY A 116 -19.81 -3.65 2.38
C GLY A 116 -18.71 -3.03 1.50
N GLU A 117 -17.46 -2.98 1.98
CA GLU A 117 -16.32 -2.56 1.15
C GLU A 117 -15.79 -3.71 0.27
N LEU A 118 -16.05 -4.97 0.66
CA LEU A 118 -15.55 -6.18 0.01
C LEU A 118 -16.47 -6.74 -1.08
N SER A 119 -17.74 -6.32 -1.10
CA SER A 119 -18.68 -6.57 -2.20
C SER A 119 -18.30 -5.77 -3.45
#